data_AF-A0A1Z2XQA9-F1
#
_entry.id   AF-A0A1Z2XQA9-F1
#
_cell.length_a   1.000
_cell.length_b   1.000
_cell.length_c   1.000
_cell.angle_alpha   90.00
_cell.angle_beta   90.00
_cell.angle_gamma   90.00
#
_symmetry.space_group_name_H-M   'P 1'
#
loop_
_entity.id
_entity.type
_entity.pdbx_description
1 polymer ?
#
loop_
_entity_poly.entity_id
_entity_poly.type
_entity_poly.pdbx_seq_one_letter_code
_entity_poly.pdbx_strand_id
1 'polypeptide(L)'
;MPTKKYIRFIDSSYNTLFHLPDGGRIRITRPNGEQIERVCRFLDECHTQVGNNVYHICEFAERMEGIGAKYTPLDYIRELEFYRKFYFTKDSTAKGPPYFIIDEISAHGFAFAPKGAAKGRKYCIFEILQIGPNRRQIGNVILWGSSLRDIHPREWGFDMEKIRAVTQKPKTKNGPDR
;
A
#
# COMPACT_ATOMS: atom_id res chain seq x y z
N MET A 1 -6.12 -22.61 13.21
CA MET A 1 -5.73 -21.79 12.05
C MET A 1 -4.50 -20.99 12.46
N PRO A 2 -3.36 -21.01 11.75
CA PRO A 2 -2.29 -20.08 12.08
C PRO A 2 -2.80 -18.66 11.84
N THR A 3 -2.81 -17.84 12.89
CA THR A 3 -3.07 -16.40 12.80
C THR A 3 -2.04 -15.80 11.85
N LYS A 4 -2.48 -15.22 10.74
CA LYS A 4 -1.57 -14.51 9.84
C LYS A 4 -0.90 -13.38 10.63
N LYS A 5 0.43 -13.36 10.59
CA LYS A 5 1.26 -12.39 11.30
C LYS A 5 1.67 -11.29 10.33
N TYR A 6 1.44 -10.03 10.73
CA TYR A 6 1.73 -8.86 9.92
C TYR A 6 2.58 -7.88 10.72
N ILE A 7 3.55 -7.28 10.06
CA ILE A 7 4.49 -6.33 10.64
C ILE A 7 4.01 -4.94 10.30
N ARG A 8 3.82 -4.08 11.31
CA ARG A 8 3.48 -2.67 11.12
C ARG A 8 4.75 -1.84 11.05
N PHE A 9 4.88 -1.04 10.00
CA PHE A 9 5.94 -0.05 9.89
C PHE A 9 5.35 1.37 10.05
N ILE A 10 6.07 2.22 10.78
CA ILE A 10 5.61 3.54 11.22
C ILE A 10 6.67 4.63 11.00
N ASP A 11 6.26 5.88 10.87
CA ASP A 11 7.19 7.00 11.05
C ASP A 11 7.51 7.24 12.54
N SER A 12 8.47 8.13 12.84
CA SER A 12 8.83 8.47 14.22
C SER A 12 7.69 9.15 14.99
N SER A 13 6.73 9.73 14.27
CA SER A 13 5.50 10.32 14.82
C SER A 13 4.40 9.29 15.08
N TYR A 14 4.74 7.99 15.00
CA TYR A 14 3.86 6.85 15.26
C TYR A 14 2.73 6.65 14.24
N ASN A 15 2.79 7.34 13.09
CA ASN A 15 1.83 7.13 12.01
C ASN A 15 2.19 5.86 11.23
N THR A 16 1.19 5.03 10.97
CA THR A 16 1.36 3.84 10.13
C THR A 16 1.68 4.23 8.69
N LEU A 17 2.83 3.77 8.20
CA LEU A 17 3.24 3.93 6.80
C LEU A 17 2.67 2.78 5.95
N PHE A 18 2.90 1.54 6.38
CA PHE A 18 2.38 0.35 5.71
C PHE A 18 2.43 -0.86 6.65
N HIS A 19 1.77 -1.93 6.21
CA HIS A 19 1.85 -3.25 6.84
C HIS A 19 2.50 -4.23 5.87
N LEU A 20 3.26 -5.19 6.40
CA LEU A 20 4.03 -6.17 5.65
C LEU A 20 3.68 -7.59 6.12
N PRO A 21 3.52 -8.58 5.23
CA PRO A 21 3.37 -9.97 5.67
C PRO A 21 4.66 -10.47 6.35
N ASP A 22 4.54 -11.37 7.33
CA ASP A 22 5.71 -12.03 7.92
C ASP A 22 6.58 -12.72 6.84
N GLY A 23 7.89 -12.47 6.87
CA GLY A 23 8.84 -12.90 5.84
C GLY A 23 8.90 -11.99 4.61
N GLY A 24 8.09 -10.93 4.54
CA GLY A 24 8.15 -9.94 3.47
C GLY A 24 9.42 -9.10 3.53
N ARG A 25 9.71 -8.39 2.43
CA ARG A 25 10.88 -7.54 2.27
C ARG A 25 10.52 -6.07 2.25
N ILE A 26 11.44 -5.27 2.76
CA ILE A 26 11.48 -3.82 2.57
C ILE A 26 12.73 -3.43 1.79
N ARG A 27 12.66 -2.28 1.13
CA ARG A 27 13.81 -1.56 0.58
C ARG A 27 14.06 -0.34 1.43
N ILE A 28 15.28 -0.17 1.91
CA ILE A 28 15.76 1.01 2.61
C ILE A 28 16.58 1.83 1.62
N THR A 29 16.19 3.07 1.37
CA THR A 29 16.88 4.02 0.49
C THR A 29 17.52 5.11 1.35
N ARG A 30 18.86 5.16 1.35
CA ARG A 30 19.66 6.17 2.07
C ARG A 30 19.66 7.51 1.32
N PRO A 31 20.04 8.63 1.98
CA PRO A 31 20.10 9.95 1.33
C PRO A 31 21.02 10.00 0.10
N ASN A 32 22.07 9.19 0.08
CA ASN A 32 23.00 9.07 -1.05
C ASN A 32 22.45 8.24 -2.23
N GLY A 33 21.20 7.76 -2.14
CA GLY A 33 20.57 6.92 -3.15
C GLY A 33 20.89 5.42 -3.03
N GLU A 34 21.77 5.01 -2.10
CA GLU A 34 22.06 3.60 -1.85
C GLU A 34 20.80 2.86 -1.37
N GLN A 35 20.52 1.72 -2.00
CA GLN A 35 19.36 0.89 -1.71
C GLN A 35 19.77 -0.43 -1.09
N ILE A 36 19.12 -0.78 0.02
CA ILE A 36 19.39 -2.00 0.76
C ILE A 36 18.07 -2.73 0.99
N GLU A 37 17.99 -3.98 0.52
CA GLU A 37 16.83 -4.83 0.77
C GLU A 37 17.01 -5.67 2.03
N ARG A 38 15.94 -5.83 2.80
CA ARG A 38 15.92 -6.61 4.05
C ARG A 38 14.65 -7.44 4.14
N VAL A 39 14.81 -8.72 4.44
CA VAL A 39 13.71 -9.59 4.88
C VAL A 39 13.35 -9.22 6.30
N CYS A 40 12.05 -9.22 6.60
CA CYS A 40 11.53 -8.89 7.90
C CYS A 40 10.76 -10.07 8.51
N ARG A 41 10.89 -10.28 9.83
CA ARG A 41 10.15 -11.33 10.55
C ARG A 41 9.34 -10.74 11.69
N PHE A 42 8.10 -11.17 11.78
CA PHE A 42 7.21 -10.81 12.88
C PHE A 42 7.65 -11.52 14.15
N LEU A 43 7.83 -10.77 15.23
CA LEU A 43 8.07 -11.34 16.55
C LEU A 43 6.82 -11.13 17.42
N ASP A 44 6.41 -9.89 17.58
CA ASP A 44 5.17 -9.47 18.25
C ASP A 44 4.66 -8.13 17.69
N GLU A 45 3.68 -7.51 18.35
CA GLU A 45 3.04 -6.27 17.91
C GLU A 45 3.97 -5.05 17.85
N CYS A 46 5.03 -5.04 18.68
CA CYS A 46 5.96 -3.94 18.82
C CYS A 46 7.38 -4.28 18.36
N HIS A 47 7.69 -5.56 18.12
CA HIS A 47 9.02 -6.03 17.73
C HIS A 47 9.03 -6.74 16.37
N THR A 48 10.04 -6.41 15.58
CA THR A 48 10.29 -7.00 14.28
C THR A 48 11.77 -7.26 14.08
N GLN A 49 12.11 -8.35 13.42
CA GLN A 49 13.46 -8.56 12.91
C GLN A 49 13.57 -7.93 11.53
N VAL A 50 14.58 -7.10 11.29
CA VAL A 50 14.91 -6.52 9.97
C VAL A 50 16.33 -6.95 9.58
N GLY A 51 16.42 -7.86 8.61
CA GLY A 51 17.68 -8.56 8.33
C GLY A 51 18.11 -9.40 9.53
N ASN A 52 19.25 -9.05 10.12
CA ASN A 52 19.83 -9.80 11.24
C ASN A 52 19.57 -9.16 12.61
N ASN A 53 18.92 -7.98 12.66
CA ASN A 53 18.73 -7.24 13.89
C ASN A 53 17.26 -7.22 14.29
N VAL A 54 17.00 -7.27 15.60
CA VAL A 54 15.67 -7.08 16.18
C VAL A 54 15.52 -5.62 16.60
N TYR A 55 14.35 -5.05 16.31
CA TYR A 55 14.03 -3.67 16.65
C TYR A 55 12.66 -3.58 17.29
N HIS A 56 12.51 -2.65 18.23
CA HIS A 56 11.20 -2.07 18.50
C HIS A 56 10.78 -1.20 17.30
N ILE A 57 9.49 -1.19 16.92
CA ILE A 57 9.04 -0.45 15.72
C ILE A 57 9.37 1.05 15.78
N CYS A 58 9.30 1.68 16.96
CA CYS A 58 9.70 3.08 17.14
C CYS A 58 11.21 3.27 16.97
N GLU A 59 12.03 2.38 17.54
CA GLU A 59 13.50 2.45 17.43
C GLU A 59 13.93 2.38 15.97
N PHE A 60 13.32 1.47 15.20
CA PHE A 60 13.59 1.37 13.77
C PHE A 60 13.22 2.66 13.04
N ALA A 61 12.03 3.22 13.31
CA ALA A 61 11.57 4.45 12.68
C ALA A 61 12.49 5.65 12.99
N GLU A 62 12.79 5.89 14.26
CA GLU A 62 13.69 6.94 14.73
C GLU A 62 15.09 6.81 14.11
N ARG A 63 15.63 5.58 14.07
CA ARG A 63 16.94 5.32 13.47
C ARG A 63 16.96 5.61 11.97
N MET A 64 15.93 5.22 11.23
CA MET A 64 15.85 5.48 9.78
C MET A 64 15.74 6.97 9.50
N GLU A 65 14.90 7.69 10.24
CA GLU A 65 14.76 9.14 10.09
C GLU A 65 16.03 9.90 10.50
N GLY A 66 16.70 9.47 11.59
CA GLY A 66 17.94 10.08 12.06
C GLY A 66 19.09 10.02 11.04
N ILE A 67 19.07 9.02 10.15
CA ILE A 67 20.03 8.92 9.03
C ILE A 67 19.46 9.43 7.69
N GLY A 68 18.24 10.00 7.69
CA GLY A 68 17.53 10.46 6.50
C GLY A 68 17.13 9.34 5.53
N ALA A 69 17.09 8.09 5.97
CA ALA A 69 16.70 6.96 5.14
C ALA A 69 15.17 6.84 5.05
N LYS A 70 14.69 6.47 3.87
CA LYS A 70 13.29 6.10 3.64
C LYS A 70 13.21 4.60 3.46
N TYR A 71 12.05 4.01 3.73
CA TYR A 71 11.87 2.61 3.45
C TYR A 71 10.48 2.32 2.87
N THR A 72 10.42 1.39 1.92
CA THR A 72 9.22 1.01 1.18
C THR A 72 9.04 -0.51 1.17
N PRO A 73 7.80 -1.02 1.17
CA PRO A 73 7.56 -2.45 1.02
C PRO A 73 7.94 -2.92 -0.38
N LEU A 74 8.44 -4.16 -0.48
CA LEU A 74 8.63 -4.89 -1.75
C LEU A 74 7.67 -6.06 -1.88
N ASP A 75 7.11 -6.52 -0.76
CA ASP A 75 6.07 -7.53 -0.71
C ASP A 75 4.82 -6.89 -0.09
N TYR A 76 3.63 -7.26 -0.58
CA TYR A 76 2.39 -6.55 -0.29
C TYR A 76 1.36 -7.44 0.40
N ILE A 77 0.71 -6.89 1.42
CA ILE A 77 -0.47 -7.51 2.03
C ILE A 77 -1.60 -7.57 1.02
N ARG A 78 -2.34 -8.67 0.99
CA ARG A 78 -3.47 -8.85 0.07
C ARG A 78 -4.80 -8.57 0.72
N GLU A 79 -4.84 -8.61 2.05
CA GLU A 79 -6.01 -8.37 2.85
C GLU A 79 -6.41 -6.90 2.83
N LEU A 80 -7.62 -6.62 2.35
CA LEU A 80 -8.12 -5.27 2.11
C LEU A 80 -8.35 -4.45 3.39
N GLU A 81 -8.41 -5.10 4.55
CA GLU A 81 -8.59 -4.44 5.85
C GLU A 81 -7.42 -3.53 6.22
N PHE A 82 -6.23 -3.76 5.66
CA PHE A 82 -5.04 -2.93 5.87
C PHE A 82 -4.97 -1.70 4.94
N TYR A 83 -5.93 -1.55 4.03
CA TYR A 83 -5.97 -0.46 3.06
C TYR A 83 -7.05 0.56 3.43
N ARG A 84 -6.73 1.85 3.25
CA ARG A 84 -7.66 2.94 3.53
C ARG A 84 -8.91 2.79 2.66
N LYS A 85 -10.06 2.73 3.33
CA LYS A 85 -11.38 2.65 2.70
C LYS A 85 -11.92 4.06 2.43
N PHE A 86 -12.38 4.30 1.22
CA PHE A 86 -12.98 5.56 0.79
C PHE A 86 -14.27 5.31 -0.01
N TYR A 87 -15.21 6.25 0.07
CA TYR A 87 -16.48 6.19 -0.66
C TYR A 87 -16.55 7.38 -1.60
N PHE A 88 -16.35 7.15 -2.89
CA PHE A 88 -16.50 8.17 -3.91
C PHE A 88 -18.00 8.36 -4.21
N THR A 89 -18.67 9.26 -3.48
CA THR A 89 -20.07 9.62 -3.71
C THR A 89 -20.17 10.92 -4.51
N LYS A 90 -21.10 10.98 -5.47
CA LYS A 90 -21.60 12.26 -6.01
C LYS A 90 -22.91 12.72 -5.36
N ASP A 91 -23.80 11.81 -4.94
CA ASP A 91 -25.18 12.13 -4.53
C ASP A 91 -25.65 11.36 -3.27
N SER A 92 -26.60 11.97 -2.55
CA SER A 92 -26.80 11.90 -1.09
C SER A 92 -27.64 10.74 -0.51
N THR A 93 -27.99 9.69 -1.25
CA THR A 93 -28.98 8.71 -0.74
C THR A 93 -28.54 7.24 -0.70
N ALA A 94 -27.37 6.88 -1.23
CA ALA A 94 -26.74 5.60 -0.92
C ALA A 94 -25.21 5.73 -0.97
N LYS A 95 -24.51 5.36 0.13
CA LYS A 95 -23.05 5.20 0.10
C LYS A 95 -22.77 4.16 -0.99
N GLY A 96 -22.16 4.58 -2.11
CA GLY A 96 -21.71 3.67 -3.16
C GLY A 96 -20.79 2.57 -2.61
N PRO A 97 -20.28 1.65 -3.45
CA PRO A 97 -19.39 0.62 -2.95
C PRO A 97 -18.13 1.23 -2.34
N PRO A 98 -17.50 0.55 -1.38
CA PRO A 98 -16.23 1.00 -0.85
C PRO A 98 -15.10 0.77 -1.86
N TYR A 99 -14.27 1.79 -2.00
CA TYR A 99 -13.01 1.73 -2.72
C TYR A 99 -11.86 1.65 -1.72
N PHE A 100 -10.89 0.80 -2.02
CA PHE A 100 -9.66 0.68 -1.25
C PHE A 100 -8.55 1.41 -1.98
N ILE A 101 -7.92 2.36 -1.31
CA ILE A 101 -6.81 3.15 -1.85
C ILE A 101 -5.57 2.26 -1.81
N ILE A 102 -5.04 1.95 -3.00
CA ILE A 102 -3.94 1.00 -3.14
C ILE A 102 -2.63 1.73 -3.26
N ASP A 103 -2.59 2.83 -4.00
CA ASP A 103 -1.36 3.58 -4.16
C ASP A 103 -1.62 5.08 -4.29
N GLU A 104 -0.69 5.88 -3.80
CA GLU A 104 -0.77 7.34 -3.80
C GLU A 104 0.59 7.90 -4.21
N ILE A 105 0.59 8.74 -5.23
CA ILE A 105 1.74 9.56 -5.63
C ILE A 105 1.49 11.01 -5.22
N SER A 106 2.34 11.94 -5.63
CA SER A 106 2.25 13.35 -5.21
C SER A 106 0.89 14.00 -5.51
N ALA A 107 0.35 13.81 -6.72
CA ALA A 107 -0.86 14.50 -7.18
C ALA A 107 -2.07 13.57 -7.42
N HIS A 108 -1.88 12.26 -7.39
CA HIS A 108 -2.93 11.30 -7.75
C HIS A 108 -2.92 10.08 -6.85
N GLY A 109 -4.08 9.47 -6.70
CA GLY A 109 -4.24 8.18 -6.05
C GLY A 109 -4.95 7.18 -6.95
N PHE A 110 -4.67 5.91 -6.70
CA PHE A 110 -5.29 4.77 -7.33
C PHE A 110 -6.13 4.01 -6.31
N ALA A 111 -7.37 3.69 -6.66
CA ALA A 111 -8.22 2.84 -5.84
C ALA A 111 -9.03 1.84 -6.67
N PHE A 112 -9.52 0.81 -6.01
CA PHE A 112 -10.42 -0.16 -6.62
C PHE A 112 -11.54 -0.60 -5.67
N ALA A 113 -12.68 -0.92 -6.25
CA ALA A 113 -13.79 -1.53 -5.56
C ALA A 113 -13.85 -3.03 -5.92
N PRO A 114 -13.69 -3.95 -4.95
CA PRO A 114 -13.70 -5.38 -5.23
C PRO A 114 -15.10 -5.89 -5.61
N LYS A 115 -16.17 -5.24 -5.13
CA LYS A 115 -17.57 -5.62 -5.32
C LYS A 115 -18.47 -4.38 -5.34
N GLY A 116 -19.63 -4.48 -5.98
CA GLY A 116 -20.68 -3.44 -5.95
C GLY A 116 -20.44 -2.22 -6.84
N ALA A 117 -19.31 -2.16 -7.57
CA ALA A 117 -19.07 -1.13 -8.56
C ALA A 117 -19.98 -1.29 -9.78
N ALA A 118 -20.54 -0.17 -10.25
CA ALA A 118 -21.22 -0.11 -11.54
C ALA A 118 -20.25 -0.49 -12.68
N LYS A 119 -20.81 -0.95 -13.80
CA LYS A 119 -20.04 -1.25 -15.01
C LYS A 119 -19.16 -0.05 -15.39
N GLY A 120 -17.88 -0.28 -15.69
CA GLY A 120 -16.94 0.82 -15.97
C GLY A 120 -16.25 1.42 -14.76
N ARG A 121 -16.64 1.11 -13.52
CA ARG A 121 -16.17 1.84 -12.32
C ARG A 121 -15.40 0.97 -11.32
N LYS A 122 -14.85 -0.16 -11.76
CA LYS A 122 -14.13 -1.08 -10.85
C LYS A 122 -12.86 -0.43 -10.28
N TYR A 123 -12.14 0.31 -11.11
CA TYR A 123 -10.93 1.03 -10.76
C TYR A 123 -11.13 2.53 -10.97
N CYS A 124 -10.39 3.33 -10.22
CA CYS A 124 -10.36 4.77 -10.42
C CYS A 124 -9.00 5.40 -10.11
N ILE A 125 -8.73 6.50 -10.81
CA ILE A 125 -7.67 7.45 -10.48
C ILE A 125 -8.33 8.73 -10.01
N PHE A 126 -7.87 9.27 -8.88
CA PHE A 126 -8.41 10.46 -8.25
C PHE A 126 -7.32 11.47 -7.92
N GLU A 127 -7.69 12.74 -7.81
CA GLU A 127 -6.78 13.83 -7.44
C GLU A 127 -6.43 13.77 -5.95
N ILE A 128 -5.19 14.14 -5.62
CA ILE A 128 -4.75 14.42 -4.26
C ILE A 128 -4.44 15.91 -4.18
N LEU A 129 -5.22 16.62 -3.36
CA LEU A 129 -5.12 18.06 -3.19
C LEU A 129 -4.25 18.38 -1.97
N GLN A 130 -3.22 19.20 -2.16
CA GLN A 130 -2.40 19.74 -1.08
C GLN A 130 -3.11 20.97 -0.49
N ILE A 131 -3.65 20.83 0.72
CA ILE A 131 -4.43 21.88 1.40
C ILE A 131 -3.69 22.53 2.58
N GLY A 132 -2.39 22.22 2.72
CA GLY A 132 -1.50 22.76 3.75
C GLY A 132 -0.14 22.06 3.70
N PRO A 133 0.83 22.43 4.55
CA PRO A 133 2.19 21.87 4.49
C PRO A 133 2.21 20.33 4.63
N ASN A 134 1.36 19.78 5.50
CA ASN A 134 1.28 18.33 5.75
C ASN A 134 -0.15 17.76 5.62
N ARG A 135 -1.06 18.48 4.94
CA ARG A 135 -2.47 18.06 4.81
C ARG A 135 -2.81 17.76 3.35
N ARG A 136 -3.21 16.51 3.11
CA ARG A 136 -3.65 16.02 1.80
C ARG A 136 -5.10 15.58 1.86
N GLN A 137 -5.87 15.98 0.86
CA GLN A 137 -7.29 15.63 0.72
C GLN A 137 -7.52 14.89 -0.59
N ILE A 138 -8.43 13.91 -0.56
CA ILE A 138 -8.90 13.22 -1.77
C ILE A 138 -9.85 14.15 -2.51
N GLY A 139 -9.49 14.49 -3.75
CA GLY A 139 -10.25 15.31 -4.68
C GLY A 139 -11.15 14.48 -5.58
N ASN A 140 -11.35 14.96 -6.83
CA ASN A 140 -12.27 14.32 -7.76
C ASN A 140 -11.69 13.05 -8.36
N VAL A 141 -12.57 12.13 -8.74
CA VAL A 141 -12.20 11.02 -9.62
C VAL A 141 -12.08 11.56 -11.04
N ILE A 142 -10.89 11.42 -11.62
CA ILE A 142 -10.58 11.91 -12.98
C ILE A 142 -10.65 10.82 -14.04
N LEU A 143 -10.50 9.55 -13.64
CA LEU A 143 -10.59 8.42 -14.55
C LEU A 143 -11.25 7.22 -13.88
N TRP A 144 -12.18 6.59 -14.60
CA TRP A 144 -12.83 5.34 -14.24
C TRP A 144 -12.41 4.23 -15.21
N GLY A 145 -12.32 2.99 -14.74
CA GLY A 145 -12.12 1.84 -15.62
C GLY A 145 -12.68 0.53 -15.09
N SER A 146 -12.95 -0.39 -16.02
CA SER A 146 -13.33 -1.78 -15.71
C SER A 146 -12.11 -2.67 -15.51
N SER A 147 -11.00 -2.33 -16.16
CA SER A 147 -9.76 -3.10 -16.17
C SER A 147 -8.53 -2.20 -15.98
N LEU A 148 -7.40 -2.80 -15.60
CA LEU A 148 -6.12 -2.08 -15.53
C LEU A 148 -5.63 -1.61 -16.91
N ARG A 149 -6.13 -2.21 -18.00
CA ARG A 149 -5.83 -1.76 -19.36
C ARG A 149 -6.59 -0.49 -19.74
N ASP A 150 -7.69 -0.18 -19.04
CA ASP A 150 -8.48 1.01 -19.37
C ASP A 150 -7.83 2.27 -18.80
N ILE A 151 -7.08 2.12 -17.70
CA ILE A 151 -6.59 3.25 -16.89
C ILE A 151 -5.07 3.40 -16.86
N HIS A 152 -4.32 2.43 -17.43
CA HIS A 152 -2.87 2.46 -17.60
C HIS A 152 -2.07 2.96 -16.36
N PRO A 153 -2.17 2.32 -15.17
CA PRO A 153 -1.65 2.91 -13.92
C PRO A 153 -0.14 3.15 -13.92
N ARG A 154 0.60 2.34 -14.69
CA ARG A 154 2.04 2.50 -14.86
C ARG A 154 2.40 3.85 -15.49
N GLU A 155 1.60 4.35 -16.43
CA GLU A 155 1.84 5.63 -17.11
C GLU A 155 1.67 6.81 -16.16
N TRP A 156 0.87 6.63 -15.10
CA TRP A 156 0.74 7.59 -14.01
C TRP A 156 1.86 7.48 -12.98
N GLY A 157 2.69 6.45 -13.03
CA GLY A 157 3.76 6.19 -12.05
C GLY A 157 3.33 5.40 -10.82
N PHE A 158 2.16 4.76 -10.84
CA PHE A 158 1.73 3.89 -9.73
C PHE A 158 2.50 2.57 -9.68
N ASP A 159 2.65 2.01 -8.48
CA ASP A 159 3.28 0.72 -8.26
C ASP A 159 2.40 -0.44 -8.78
N MET A 160 2.83 -0.99 -9.93
CA MET A 160 2.12 -2.08 -10.57
C MET A 160 2.22 -3.41 -9.82
N GLU A 161 3.29 -3.64 -9.05
CA GLU A 161 3.44 -4.86 -8.26
C GLU A 161 2.46 -4.83 -7.07
N LYS A 162 2.33 -3.67 -6.41
CA LYS A 162 1.32 -3.43 -5.37
C LYS A 162 -0.11 -3.59 -5.90
N ILE A 163 -0.42 -2.91 -7.01
CA ILE A 163 -1.75 -2.99 -7.63
C ILE A 163 -2.09 -4.43 -8.01
N ARG A 164 -1.16 -5.18 -8.62
CA ARG A 164 -1.42 -6.58 -9.01
C ARG A 164 -1.57 -7.48 -7.80
N ALA A 165 -0.70 -7.34 -6.80
CA ALA A 165 -0.74 -8.15 -5.60
C ALA A 165 -2.08 -8.06 -4.86
N VAL A 166 -2.69 -6.87 -4.82
CA VAL A 166 -3.94 -6.62 -4.09
C VAL A 166 -5.19 -6.86 -4.94
N THR A 167 -5.16 -6.50 -6.23
CA THR A 167 -6.38 -6.47 -7.06
C THR A 167 -6.60 -7.72 -7.91
N GLN A 168 -5.57 -8.56 -8.08
CA GLN A 168 -5.66 -9.78 -8.88
C GLN A 168 -5.68 -11.02 -7.99
N LYS A 169 -6.44 -12.04 -8.40
CA LYS A 169 -6.38 -13.34 -7.73
C LYS A 169 -4.99 -13.94 -7.93
N PRO A 170 -4.41 -14.61 -6.91
CA PRO A 170 -3.19 -15.38 -7.12
C PRO A 170 -3.40 -16.36 -8.27
N LYS A 171 -2.48 -16.37 -9.24
CA LYS A 171 -2.37 -17.50 -10.15
C LYS A 171 -2.09 -18.72 -9.29
N THR A 172 -2.99 -19.69 -9.27
CA THR A 172 -2.67 -21.03 -8.81
C THR A 172 -1.48 -21.50 -9.64
N LYS A 173 -0.29 -21.58 -9.03
CA LYS A 173 0.78 -22.38 -9.61
C LYS A 173 0.25 -23.79 -9.62
N ASN A 174 -0.23 -24.26 -10.77
CA ASN A 174 -0.36 -25.70 -10.99
C ASN A 174 1.02 -26.29 -10.69
N GLY A 175 1.02 -27.34 -9.86
CA GLY A 175 2.23 -27.97 -9.34
C GLY A 175 3.17 -28.45 -10.44
N PRO A 176 4.41 -28.80 -10.09
CA PRO A 176 5.38 -29.26 -11.07
C PRO A 176 4.83 -30.48 -11.81
N ASP A 177 4.89 -30.43 -13.14
CA ASP A 177 4.76 -31.60 -13.99
C ASP A 177 5.78 -32.63 -13.50
N ARG A 178 5.30 -33.85 -13.26
CA ARG A 178 6.12 -35.00 -12.84
C ARG A 178 6.93 -35.54 -14.01
#